data_AF-A0A411LG30-F1
#
_entry.id   AF-A0A411LG30-F1
#
_cell.length_a   1.000
_cell.length_b   1.000
_cell.length_c   1.000
_cell.angle_alpha   90.00
_cell.angle_beta   90.00
_cell.angle_gamma   90.00
#
_symmetry.space_group_name_H-M   'P 1'
#
loop_
_entity.id
_entity.type
_entity.pdbx_description
1 polymer ?
#
loop_
_entity_poly.entity_id
_entity_poly.type
_entity_poly.pdbx_seq_one_letter_code
_entity_poly.pdbx_strand_id
1 'polypeptide(L)'
;MRWALPIMLGTMLLATSAPAQQAEPRLDLSGPFNLPAGWQLVTTQGADVEDPGGNTAPGPLHLCITRDGGKSCRPALDAMLVAPGEKSVFDTPHYLEAAKIIHLTPDRPLLWVQVASLHGGNGDQIVGRMALTYDRAGQRFVPVYAKRTGRNNNQDVRFLDKGPLRGAIISAEPTTDAPFAFWITVNRMDSHGRYAPVLRYRSGTGYGDGNPLAVIDSEMPETLRRLKLWQPGSPLPLPEHPCPRPRLVAQVLWCTYPPATPPR
;
A
#
# COMPACT_ATOMS: atom_id res chain seq x y z
N MET A 1 22.78 -52.03 34.57
CA MET A 1 22.84 -50.59 34.91
C MET A 1 23.75 -49.88 33.93
N ARG A 2 23.19 -49.08 33.03
CA ARG A 2 23.78 -47.85 32.45
C ARG A 2 22.77 -47.29 31.45
N TRP A 3 22.30 -46.09 31.75
CA TRP A 3 21.36 -45.31 30.94
C TRP A 3 22.13 -44.62 29.82
N ALA A 4 21.50 -44.47 28.64
CA ALA A 4 21.95 -43.56 27.60
C ALA A 4 20.72 -42.80 27.07
N LEU A 5 20.60 -41.53 27.47
CA LEU A 5 19.68 -40.57 26.86
C LEU A 5 20.30 -40.03 25.56
N PRO A 6 19.53 -39.86 24.48
CA PRO A 6 19.94 -39.01 23.37
C PRO A 6 19.66 -37.54 23.70
N ILE A 7 20.71 -36.73 23.63
CA ILE A 7 20.65 -35.27 23.67
C ILE A 7 20.15 -34.80 22.29
N MET A 8 18.91 -34.32 22.20
CA MET A 8 18.48 -33.52 21.05
C MET A 8 19.02 -32.11 21.20
N LEU A 9 20.04 -31.76 20.41
CA LEU A 9 20.42 -30.37 20.15
C LEU A 9 19.28 -29.71 19.37
N GLY A 10 18.51 -28.85 20.04
CA GLY A 10 17.58 -27.93 19.38
C GLY A 10 18.37 -26.88 18.61
N THR A 11 18.25 -26.90 17.28
CA THR A 11 18.79 -25.87 16.40
C THR A 11 17.98 -24.59 16.62
N MET A 12 18.58 -23.57 17.25
CA MET A 12 18.01 -22.22 17.27
C MET A 12 17.98 -21.67 15.84
N LEU A 13 16.79 -21.48 15.30
CA LEU A 13 16.56 -20.67 14.11
C LEU A 13 16.88 -19.21 14.46
N LEU A 14 18.04 -18.74 14.02
CA LEU A 14 18.34 -17.32 13.94
C LEU A 14 17.34 -16.69 12.96
N ALA A 15 16.44 -15.84 13.48
CA ALA A 15 15.63 -14.97 12.66
C ALA A 15 16.56 -13.97 11.96
N THR A 16 16.87 -14.22 10.69
CA THR A 16 17.51 -13.24 9.83
C THR A 16 16.52 -12.11 9.59
N SER A 17 16.75 -10.95 10.23
CA SER A 17 16.11 -9.71 9.83
C SER A 17 16.42 -9.47 8.34
N ALA A 18 15.38 -9.31 7.54
CA ALA A 18 15.55 -8.93 6.15
C ALA A 18 16.29 -7.57 6.12
N PRO A 19 17.37 -7.42 5.32
CA PRO A 19 18.03 -6.14 5.19
C PRO A 19 17.03 -5.11 4.69
N ALA A 20 17.07 -3.90 5.27
CA ALA A 20 16.33 -2.76 4.77
C ALA A 20 16.62 -2.62 3.26
N GLN A 21 15.58 -2.71 2.45
CA GLN A 21 15.70 -2.66 1.00
C GLN A 21 16.20 -1.25 0.63
N GLN A 22 17.49 -1.14 0.33
CA GLN A 22 18.09 0.12 -0.13
C GLN A 22 17.28 0.61 -1.32
N ALA A 23 16.74 1.82 -1.22
CA ALA A 23 15.99 2.45 -2.31
C ALA A 23 16.82 2.36 -3.59
N GLU A 24 16.22 1.85 -4.67
CA GLU A 24 16.84 2.00 -5.99
C GLU A 24 17.01 3.50 -6.23
N PRO A 25 18.24 4.00 -6.35
CA PRO A 25 18.50 5.43 -6.25
C PRO A 25 17.83 6.22 -7.38
N ARG A 26 17.44 5.54 -8.46
CA ARG A 26 16.89 6.13 -9.68
C ARG A 26 15.88 5.21 -10.35
N LEU A 27 14.76 5.78 -10.78
CA LEU A 27 13.76 5.14 -11.65
C LEU A 27 13.63 5.96 -12.93
N ASP A 28 13.86 5.34 -14.09
CA ASP A 28 13.65 5.98 -15.38
C ASP A 28 12.15 6.25 -15.62
N LEU A 29 11.84 7.48 -16.00
CA LEU A 29 10.50 7.90 -16.36
C LEU A 29 10.41 8.22 -17.86
N SER A 30 11.54 8.38 -18.57
CA SER A 30 11.53 8.73 -19.98
C SER A 30 10.93 7.63 -20.85
N GLY A 31 11.39 6.39 -20.71
CA GLY A 31 10.89 5.26 -21.49
C GLY A 31 9.40 4.98 -21.21
N PRO A 32 9.00 4.71 -19.96
CA PRO A 32 7.63 4.34 -19.63
C PRO A 32 6.59 5.38 -20.03
N PHE A 33 6.89 6.68 -19.91
CA PHE A 33 5.97 7.77 -20.27
C PHE A 33 6.12 8.28 -21.71
N ASN A 34 7.03 7.68 -22.49
CA ASN A 34 7.39 8.12 -23.84
C ASN A 34 7.71 9.64 -23.88
N LEU A 35 8.70 10.02 -23.09
CA LEU A 35 9.19 11.38 -22.92
C LEU A 35 10.60 11.54 -23.51
N PRO A 36 11.06 12.76 -23.77
CA PRO A 36 12.47 13.02 -24.04
C PRO A 36 13.35 12.43 -22.93
N ALA A 37 14.55 11.97 -23.30
CA ALA A 37 15.51 11.40 -22.36
C ALA A 37 15.81 12.35 -21.18
N GLY A 38 16.07 11.75 -20.03
CA GLY A 38 16.55 12.40 -18.81
C GLY A 38 15.52 12.54 -17.69
N TRP A 39 14.23 12.25 -17.94
CA TRP A 39 13.23 12.25 -16.87
C TRP A 39 13.42 11.03 -15.98
N GLN A 40 13.58 11.29 -14.68
CA GLN A 40 13.81 10.25 -13.69
C GLN A 40 13.24 10.67 -12.33
N LEU A 41 12.87 9.69 -11.52
CA LEU A 41 12.72 9.85 -10.08
C LEU A 41 14.07 9.49 -9.44
N VAL A 42 14.63 10.40 -8.66
CA VAL A 42 15.86 10.18 -7.87
C VAL A 42 15.48 10.16 -6.40
N THR A 43 16.07 9.22 -5.66
CA THR A 43 15.87 9.09 -4.21
C THR A 43 17.21 9.16 -3.51
N THR A 44 17.31 10.01 -2.50
CA THR A 44 18.52 10.12 -1.66
C THR A 44 18.15 9.97 -0.20
N GLN A 45 18.97 9.23 0.54
CA GLN A 45 18.80 9.01 1.98
C GLN A 45 19.86 9.81 2.76
N GLY A 46 19.43 10.53 3.80
CA GLY A 46 20.33 11.12 4.78
C GLY A 46 20.99 10.06 5.69
N ALA A 47 21.84 10.53 6.61
CA ALA A 47 22.41 9.67 7.64
C ALA A 47 21.33 9.10 8.56
N ASP A 48 21.54 7.88 9.04
CA ASP A 48 20.64 7.21 9.99
C ASP A 48 20.36 8.07 11.22
N VAL A 49 19.16 7.93 11.76
CA VAL A 49 18.65 8.67 12.91
C VAL A 49 18.14 7.71 13.97
N GLU A 50 17.91 8.23 15.18
CA GLU A 50 17.20 7.50 16.21
C GLU A 50 15.69 7.73 16.05
N ASP A 51 14.89 6.65 16.05
CA ASP A 51 13.44 6.75 16.06
C ASP A 51 12.90 7.08 17.47
N PRO A 52 11.63 7.50 17.62
CA PRO A 52 11.03 7.74 18.94
C PRO A 52 11.02 6.53 19.90
N GLY A 53 11.31 5.32 19.41
CA GLY A 53 11.49 4.11 20.20
C GLY A 53 12.93 3.85 20.65
N GLY A 54 13.88 4.73 20.31
CA GLY A 54 15.29 4.60 20.65
C GLY A 54 16.08 3.65 19.73
N ASN A 55 15.52 3.24 18.59
CA ASN A 55 16.18 2.35 17.65
C ASN A 55 16.80 3.13 16.50
N THR A 56 17.87 2.59 15.91
CA THR A 56 18.41 3.13 14.66
C THR A 56 17.41 2.92 13.52
N ALA A 57 17.10 3.99 12.80
CA ALA A 57 16.24 4.02 11.64
C ALA A 57 16.92 4.76 10.47
N PRO A 58 16.52 4.50 9.21
CA PRO A 58 17.01 5.23 8.06
C PRO A 58 16.82 6.74 8.22
N GLY A 59 17.76 7.53 7.68
CA GLY A 59 17.68 9.00 7.71
C GLY A 59 16.49 9.61 6.97
N PRO A 60 16.39 10.93 6.86
CA PRO A 60 15.40 11.56 5.98
C PRO A 60 15.55 11.11 4.52
N LEU A 61 14.44 10.74 3.89
CA LEU A 61 14.35 10.39 2.49
C LEU A 61 13.89 11.60 1.68
N HIS A 62 14.67 11.95 0.65
CA HIS A 62 14.31 12.98 -0.33
C HIS A 62 13.98 12.33 -1.67
N LEU A 63 12.85 12.72 -2.25
CA LEU A 63 12.37 12.23 -3.53
C LEU A 63 12.25 13.38 -4.54
N CYS A 64 12.95 13.22 -5.67
CA CYS A 64 13.05 14.25 -6.68
C CYS A 64 12.71 13.70 -8.07
N ILE A 65 11.58 14.13 -8.63
CA ILE A 65 11.34 13.95 -10.05
C ILE A 65 12.01 15.09 -10.80
N THR A 66 12.95 14.75 -11.68
CA THR A 66 13.85 15.70 -12.32
C THR A 66 14.17 15.28 -13.76
N ARG A 67 14.51 16.28 -14.59
CA ARG A 67 15.11 16.09 -15.91
C ARG A 67 16.56 16.59 -15.98
N ASP A 68 17.01 17.35 -14.98
CA ASP A 68 18.25 18.12 -14.99
C ASP A 68 19.26 17.64 -13.92
N GLY A 69 19.11 16.39 -13.48
CA GLY A 69 19.99 15.77 -12.50
C GLY A 69 19.76 16.28 -11.06
N GLY A 70 18.56 16.75 -10.76
CA GLY A 70 18.16 17.16 -9.41
C GLY A 70 18.28 18.66 -9.13
N LYS A 71 18.64 19.49 -10.13
CA LYS A 71 18.65 20.95 -9.96
C LYS A 71 17.24 21.48 -9.77
N SER A 72 16.25 20.85 -10.41
CA SER A 72 14.83 21.07 -10.16
C SER A 72 14.11 19.77 -9.80
N CYS A 73 13.31 19.83 -8.72
CA CYS A 73 12.48 18.73 -8.24
C CYS A 73 11.01 19.13 -8.30
N ARG A 74 10.21 18.46 -9.15
CA ARG A 74 8.79 18.78 -9.32
C ARG A 74 7.94 17.54 -9.65
N PRO A 75 6.79 17.34 -8.97
CA PRO A 75 6.32 18.05 -7.77
C PRO A 75 7.16 17.69 -6.54
N ALA A 76 7.03 18.46 -5.46
CA ALA A 76 7.67 18.15 -4.18
C ALA A 76 6.99 16.93 -3.55
N LEU A 77 7.64 15.76 -3.66
CA LEU A 77 7.14 14.50 -3.11
C LEU A 77 7.39 14.39 -1.60
N ASP A 78 8.35 15.14 -1.06
CA ASP A 78 8.67 15.17 0.37
C ASP A 78 7.48 15.64 1.23
N ALA A 79 6.50 16.34 0.65
CA ALA A 79 5.30 16.79 1.34
C ALA A 79 4.21 15.70 1.47
N MET A 80 4.45 14.47 1.02
CA MET A 80 3.46 13.38 1.04
C MET A 80 2.96 13.01 2.45
N LEU A 81 3.75 13.27 3.48
CA LEU A 81 3.41 12.96 4.87
C LEU A 81 2.95 14.19 5.67
N VAL A 82 3.13 15.40 5.14
CA VAL A 82 2.83 16.65 5.84
C VAL A 82 1.33 16.81 6.03
N ALA A 83 0.87 16.88 7.28
CA ALA A 83 -0.50 17.25 7.61
C ALA A 83 -0.65 18.78 7.74
N PRO A 84 -1.87 19.33 7.56
CA PRO A 84 -2.16 20.69 7.98
C PRO A 84 -1.99 20.81 9.51
N GLY A 85 -1.20 21.78 9.97
CA GLY A 85 -0.98 22.03 11.39
C GLY A 85 0.49 22.10 11.78
N GLU A 86 0.79 21.75 13.03
CA GLU A 86 2.16 21.73 13.55
C GLU A 86 2.97 20.60 12.94
N LYS A 87 4.24 20.91 12.60
CA LYS A 87 5.17 19.92 12.07
C LYS A 87 5.50 18.89 13.13
N SER A 88 5.37 17.63 12.76
CA SER A 88 5.75 16.47 13.55
C SER A 88 7.02 15.82 13.00
N VAL A 89 7.76 15.12 13.86
CA VAL A 89 8.88 14.25 13.45
C VAL A 89 8.45 13.16 12.46
N PHE A 90 7.16 12.84 12.43
CA PHE A 90 6.58 11.87 11.50
C PHE A 90 6.18 12.46 10.13
N ASP A 91 6.32 13.77 9.92
CA ASP A 91 5.98 14.40 8.65
C ASP A 91 7.12 14.31 7.61
N THR A 92 8.27 13.78 8.02
CA THR A 92 9.41 13.51 7.14
C THR A 92 9.33 12.06 6.65
N PRO A 93 9.47 11.78 5.34
CA PRO A 93 9.65 10.42 4.84
C PRO A 93 11.00 9.85 5.28
N HIS A 94 11.03 8.59 5.71
CA HIS A 94 12.25 7.85 6.04
C HIS A 94 12.36 6.53 5.26
N TYR A 95 11.23 5.97 4.83
CA TYR A 95 11.18 4.70 4.12
C TYR A 95 10.56 4.89 2.74
N LEU A 96 11.20 4.33 1.71
CA LEU A 96 10.61 4.17 0.39
C LEU A 96 9.99 2.78 0.29
N GLU A 97 8.68 2.67 0.43
CA GLU A 97 7.98 1.38 0.37
C GLU A 97 7.67 0.97 -1.07
N ALA A 98 7.43 1.94 -1.96
CA ALA A 98 7.29 1.68 -3.38
C ALA A 98 7.63 2.90 -4.23
N ALA A 99 8.33 2.67 -5.34
CA ALA A 99 8.42 3.58 -6.47
C ALA A 99 8.36 2.75 -7.75
N LYS A 100 7.23 2.77 -8.47
CA LYS A 100 7.04 1.91 -9.64
C LYS A 100 6.11 2.52 -10.67
N ILE A 101 6.24 2.06 -11.91
CA ILE A 101 5.29 2.38 -12.97
C ILE A 101 4.12 1.41 -12.91
N ILE A 102 2.91 1.97 -12.81
CA ILE A 102 1.65 1.23 -12.91
C ILE A 102 0.90 1.68 -14.17
N HIS A 103 0.00 0.85 -14.69
CA HIS A 103 -0.67 1.11 -15.96
C HIS A 103 -2.18 1.07 -15.79
N LEU A 104 -2.83 2.24 -15.94
CA LEU A 104 -4.30 2.34 -15.97
C LEU A 104 -4.85 1.58 -17.20
N THR A 105 -4.21 1.82 -18.33
CA THR A 105 -4.31 1.06 -19.59
C THR A 105 -2.88 0.86 -20.10
N PRO A 106 -2.62 -0.06 -21.06
CA PRO A 106 -1.26 -0.28 -21.58
C PRO A 106 -0.54 0.99 -22.05
N ASP A 107 -1.27 2.00 -22.50
CA ASP A 107 -0.81 3.28 -23.01
C ASP A 107 -0.90 4.44 -21.99
N ARG A 108 -1.39 4.18 -20.77
CA ARG A 108 -1.55 5.21 -19.72
C ARG A 108 -0.76 4.83 -18.46
N PRO A 109 0.57 5.06 -18.46
CA PRO A 109 1.41 4.87 -17.29
C PRO A 109 1.11 5.93 -16.22
N LEU A 110 1.26 5.53 -14.97
CA LEU A 110 1.32 6.40 -13.80
C LEU A 110 2.53 6.01 -12.96
N LEU A 111 3.11 7.00 -12.29
CA LEU A 111 4.17 6.77 -11.30
C LEU A 111 3.48 6.59 -9.95
N TRP A 112 3.59 5.40 -9.38
CA TRP A 112 3.14 5.12 -8.02
C TRP A 112 4.29 5.28 -7.05
N VAL A 113 4.11 6.15 -6.06
CA VAL A 113 5.07 6.39 -4.98
C VAL A 113 4.39 6.14 -3.65
N GLN A 114 5.06 5.39 -2.78
CA GLN A 114 4.64 5.15 -1.41
C GLN A 114 5.84 5.34 -0.48
N VAL A 115 5.66 6.20 0.51
CA VAL A 115 6.68 6.52 1.50
C VAL A 115 6.09 6.45 2.89
N ALA A 116 6.94 6.23 3.89
CA ALA A 116 6.50 6.14 5.26
C ALA A 116 7.42 6.90 6.22
N SER A 117 6.83 7.34 7.33
CA SER A 117 7.51 8.07 8.41
C SER A 117 8.41 7.16 9.24
N LEU A 118 9.05 7.70 10.28
CA LEU A 118 9.53 6.86 11.38
C LEU A 118 8.38 6.09 12.04
N HIS A 119 8.70 4.97 12.68
CA HIS A 119 7.77 4.25 13.55
C HIS A 119 7.55 5.06 14.83
N GLY A 120 6.31 5.12 15.31
CA GLY A 120 5.98 5.60 16.64
C GLY A 120 6.30 4.55 17.71
N GLY A 121 6.26 4.94 18.98
CA GLY A 121 6.55 4.02 20.10
C GLY A 121 5.62 2.81 20.23
N ASN A 122 4.47 2.83 19.55
CA ASN A 122 3.53 1.70 19.46
C ASN A 122 3.67 0.89 18.15
N GLY A 123 4.68 1.20 17.33
CA GLY A 123 4.89 0.58 16.02
C GLY A 123 4.09 1.20 14.87
N ASP A 124 3.20 2.18 15.13
CA ASP A 124 2.44 2.84 14.06
C ASP A 124 3.35 3.68 13.14
N GLN A 125 2.92 3.87 11.91
CA GLN A 125 3.63 4.65 10.92
C GLN A 125 2.64 5.48 10.09
N ILE A 126 3.04 6.70 9.72
CA ILE A 126 2.29 7.49 8.76
C ILE A 126 2.76 7.07 7.37
N VAL A 127 1.82 6.69 6.51
CA VAL A 127 2.11 6.26 5.14
C VAL A 127 1.46 7.20 4.14
N GLY A 128 2.27 7.75 3.25
CA GLY A 128 1.86 8.62 2.14
C GLY A 128 1.91 7.85 0.83
N ARG A 129 0.87 7.98 0.02
CA ARG A 129 0.75 7.34 -1.30
C ARG A 129 0.36 8.38 -2.33
N MET A 130 1.00 8.34 -3.48
CA MET A 130 0.72 9.24 -4.59
C MET A 130 0.78 8.49 -5.91
N ALA A 131 -0.18 8.78 -6.80
CA ALA A 131 -0.06 8.42 -8.21
C ALA A 131 0.12 9.71 -9.01
N LEU A 132 1.10 9.73 -9.90
CA LEU A 132 1.39 10.87 -10.77
C LEU A 132 1.23 10.52 -12.24
N THR A 133 0.72 11.46 -13.02
CA THR A 133 0.73 11.41 -14.48
C THR A 133 1.67 12.50 -15.02
N TYR A 134 2.12 12.34 -16.26
CA TYR A 134 2.82 13.41 -16.97
C TYR A 134 1.83 14.32 -17.71
N ASP A 135 1.79 15.59 -17.34
CA ASP A 135 1.11 16.66 -18.07
C ASP A 135 2.04 17.15 -19.19
N ARG A 136 1.72 16.77 -20.45
CA ARG A 136 2.51 17.14 -21.63
C ARG A 136 2.47 18.64 -21.92
N ALA A 137 1.35 19.32 -21.66
CA ALA A 137 1.21 20.75 -21.92
C ALA A 137 2.05 21.56 -20.91
N GLY A 138 2.00 21.19 -19.64
CA GLY A 138 2.82 21.79 -18.58
C GLY A 138 4.23 21.23 -18.45
N GLN A 139 4.60 20.23 -19.27
CA GLN A 139 5.87 19.50 -19.23
C GLN A 139 6.31 19.06 -17.83
N ARG A 140 5.38 18.53 -17.03
CA ARG A 140 5.62 18.21 -15.62
C ARG A 140 4.80 17.02 -15.16
N PHE A 141 5.27 16.36 -14.10
CA PHE A 141 4.45 15.40 -13.38
C PHE A 141 3.44 16.14 -12.49
N VAL A 142 2.22 15.61 -12.43
CA VAL A 142 1.15 16.15 -11.58
C VAL A 142 0.46 15.01 -10.81
N PRO A 143 0.09 15.23 -9.54
CA PRO A 143 -0.62 14.21 -8.77
C PRO A 143 -2.04 14.03 -9.32
N VAL A 144 -2.43 12.76 -9.51
CA VAL A 144 -3.81 12.35 -9.88
C VAL A 144 -4.49 11.57 -8.75
N TYR A 145 -3.72 11.14 -7.76
CA TYR A 145 -4.19 10.55 -6.50
C TYR A 145 -3.18 10.89 -5.41
N ALA A 146 -3.66 11.22 -4.21
CA ALA A 146 -2.83 11.34 -3.02
C ALA A 146 -3.64 10.84 -1.81
N LYS A 147 -3.00 10.05 -0.96
CA LYS A 147 -3.61 9.59 0.29
C LYS A 147 -2.57 9.43 1.38
N ARG A 148 -2.87 9.96 2.56
CA ARG A 148 -2.09 9.80 3.78
C ARG A 148 -2.90 8.98 4.76
N THR A 149 -2.36 7.85 5.21
CA THR A 149 -2.96 7.02 6.25
C THR A 149 -2.20 7.20 7.56
N GLY A 150 -2.93 7.19 8.68
CA GLY A 150 -2.42 7.60 10.00
C GLY A 150 -2.28 6.44 10.99
N ARG A 151 -2.48 6.76 12.29
CA ARG A 151 -2.14 6.02 13.53
C ARG A 151 -2.77 4.64 13.75
N ASN A 152 -2.78 3.77 12.74
CA ASN A 152 -3.20 2.37 12.87
C ASN A 152 -2.79 1.63 11.60
N ASN A 153 -1.67 0.91 11.61
CA ASN A 153 -1.11 0.25 10.43
C ASN A 153 -1.98 -0.87 9.81
N ASN A 154 -3.19 -1.10 10.30
CA ASN A 154 -4.16 -2.02 9.68
C ASN A 154 -4.78 -1.47 8.37
N GLN A 155 -4.32 -0.33 7.85
CA GLN A 155 -4.83 0.20 6.58
C GLN A 155 -4.16 -0.48 5.39
N ASP A 156 -4.95 -0.82 4.37
CA ASP A 156 -4.43 -1.29 3.08
C ASP A 156 -4.88 -0.31 1.98
N VAL A 157 -3.98 0.03 1.07
CA VAL A 157 -4.29 0.83 -0.12
C VAL A 157 -3.56 0.20 -1.31
N ARG A 158 -4.32 -0.27 -2.29
CA ARG A 158 -3.80 -1.05 -3.41
C ARG A 158 -4.29 -0.51 -4.74
N PHE A 159 -3.38 -0.30 -5.69
CA PHE A 159 -3.72 -0.17 -7.11
C PHE A 159 -3.95 -1.56 -7.70
N LEU A 160 -5.05 -1.76 -8.41
CA LEU A 160 -5.38 -3.04 -9.02
C LEU A 160 -4.94 -3.04 -10.49
N ASP A 161 -4.00 -3.91 -10.84
CA ASP A 161 -3.45 -4.02 -12.19
C ASP A 161 -4.20 -5.03 -13.07
N LYS A 162 -5.06 -5.86 -12.48
CA LYS A 162 -5.83 -6.88 -13.19
C LYS A 162 -7.26 -7.05 -12.67
N GLY A 163 -8.02 -7.89 -13.39
CA GLY A 163 -9.41 -8.20 -13.07
C GLY A 163 -10.40 -7.07 -13.42
N PRO A 164 -11.67 -7.21 -13.00
CA PRO A 164 -12.74 -6.26 -13.34
C PRO A 164 -12.56 -4.84 -12.80
N LEU A 165 -11.65 -4.68 -11.83
CA LEU A 165 -11.29 -3.39 -11.22
C LEU A 165 -9.92 -2.91 -11.65
N ARG A 166 -9.33 -3.47 -12.71
CA ARG A 166 -8.07 -2.96 -13.28
C ARG A 166 -8.12 -1.44 -13.42
N GLY A 167 -7.08 -0.78 -12.94
CA GLY A 167 -6.98 0.68 -12.94
C GLY A 167 -7.62 1.38 -11.74
N ALA A 168 -8.28 0.67 -10.83
CA ALA A 168 -8.83 1.25 -9.62
C ALA A 168 -7.82 1.28 -8.48
N ILE A 169 -8.01 2.20 -7.53
CA ILE A 169 -7.31 2.20 -6.25
C ILE A 169 -8.32 1.91 -5.16
N ILE A 170 -8.12 0.81 -4.42
CA ILE A 170 -8.97 0.43 -3.29
C ILE A 170 -8.24 0.77 -2.00
N SER A 171 -8.94 1.35 -1.03
CA SER A 171 -8.44 1.52 0.33
C SER A 171 -9.37 0.87 1.35
N ALA A 172 -8.79 0.15 2.30
CA ALA A 172 -9.42 -0.30 3.53
C ALA A 172 -8.89 0.54 4.69
N GLU A 173 -9.76 1.31 5.34
CA GLU A 173 -9.38 2.21 6.44
C GLU A 173 -10.14 1.86 7.72
N PRO A 174 -9.47 1.68 8.87
CA PRO A 174 -10.07 1.57 10.19
C PRO A 174 -11.31 2.44 10.42
N THR A 175 -12.40 1.87 10.93
CA THR A 175 -13.47 2.66 11.54
C THR A 175 -13.03 3.17 12.92
N THR A 176 -13.60 4.28 13.37
CA THR A 176 -13.32 4.86 14.70
C THR A 176 -14.31 4.40 15.77
N ASP A 177 -15.39 3.74 15.36
CA ASP A 177 -16.51 3.31 16.19
C ASP A 177 -16.75 1.80 16.10
N ALA A 178 -17.31 1.24 17.17
CA ALA A 178 -17.73 -0.15 17.25
C ALA A 178 -18.99 -0.43 16.38
N PRO A 179 -19.15 -1.65 15.81
CA PRO A 179 -18.15 -2.71 15.77
C PRO A 179 -16.95 -2.32 14.90
N PHE A 180 -15.74 -2.52 15.41
CA PHE A 180 -14.54 -2.07 14.71
C PHE A 180 -14.34 -2.89 13.43
N ALA A 181 -14.30 -2.19 12.31
CA ALA A 181 -14.22 -2.73 10.97
C ALA A 181 -13.39 -1.78 10.10
N PHE A 182 -13.67 -1.79 8.79
CA PHE A 182 -13.01 -0.93 7.82
C PHE A 182 -14.02 -0.15 6.97
N TRP A 183 -13.68 1.05 6.55
CA TRP A 183 -14.25 1.71 5.39
C TRP A 183 -13.53 1.22 4.14
N ILE A 184 -14.25 0.54 3.26
CA ILE A 184 -13.77 0.20 1.93
C ILE A 184 -14.14 1.34 1.00
N THR A 185 -13.15 1.91 0.32
CA THR A 185 -13.34 2.94 -0.71
C THR A 185 -12.69 2.50 -2.01
N VAL A 186 -13.45 2.51 -3.09
CA VAL A 186 -12.94 2.28 -4.45
C VAL A 186 -12.85 3.62 -5.16
N ASN A 187 -11.64 3.97 -5.62
CA ASN A 187 -11.39 5.16 -6.42
C ASN A 187 -11.15 4.75 -7.87
N ARG A 188 -11.75 5.48 -8.80
CA ARG A 188 -11.49 5.35 -10.25
C ARG A 188 -11.11 6.69 -10.84
N MET A 189 -10.35 6.64 -11.92
CA MET A 189 -10.05 7.82 -12.72
C MET A 189 -11.34 8.41 -13.30
N ASP A 190 -11.61 9.68 -13.01
CA ASP A 190 -12.74 10.43 -13.53
C ASP A 190 -12.43 11.05 -14.90
N SER A 191 -13.40 11.77 -15.46
CA SER A 191 -13.26 12.48 -16.74
C SER A 191 -12.23 13.61 -16.70
N HIS A 192 -11.86 14.11 -15.52
CA HIS A 192 -10.85 15.16 -15.34
C HIS A 192 -9.45 14.58 -15.16
N GLY A 193 -9.28 13.27 -15.27
CA GLY A 193 -8.00 12.60 -15.09
C GLY A 193 -7.52 12.60 -13.64
N ARG A 194 -8.45 12.60 -12.66
CA ARG A 194 -8.15 12.43 -11.24
C ARG A 194 -8.88 11.22 -10.68
N TYR A 195 -8.29 10.56 -9.69
CA TYR A 195 -9.00 9.52 -8.96
C TYR A 195 -10.06 10.13 -8.05
N ALA A 196 -11.29 9.63 -8.16
CA ALA A 196 -12.41 10.00 -7.32
C ALA A 196 -13.11 8.75 -6.76
N PRO A 197 -13.69 8.82 -5.54
CA PRO A 197 -14.41 7.70 -4.96
C PRO A 197 -15.68 7.40 -5.76
N VAL A 198 -15.85 6.15 -6.18
CA VAL A 198 -17.05 5.65 -6.88
C VAL A 198 -17.87 4.67 -6.04
N LEU A 199 -17.28 4.17 -4.96
CA LEU A 199 -17.95 3.34 -3.97
C LEU A 199 -17.29 3.58 -2.62
N ARG A 200 -18.11 3.72 -1.57
CA ARG A 200 -17.67 3.68 -0.18
C ARG A 200 -18.69 2.91 0.66
N TYR A 201 -18.24 1.94 1.46
CA TYR A 201 -19.11 1.19 2.35
C TYR A 201 -18.34 0.67 3.57
N ARG A 202 -19.08 0.32 4.64
CA ARG A 202 -18.51 -0.31 5.83
C ARG A 202 -18.34 -1.80 5.57
N SER A 203 -17.11 -2.27 5.70
CA SER A 203 -16.64 -3.64 5.54
C SER A 203 -17.42 -4.63 6.38
N GLY A 204 -17.60 -5.85 5.88
CA GLY A 204 -18.05 -7.00 6.69
C GLY A 204 -16.91 -7.64 7.49
N THR A 205 -15.67 -7.44 7.05
CA THR A 205 -14.44 -7.88 7.72
C THR A 205 -14.19 -7.04 8.98
N GLY A 206 -13.99 -7.71 10.11
CA GLY A 206 -13.78 -7.10 11.42
C GLY A 206 -12.35 -7.28 11.94
N TYR A 207 -11.96 -6.52 12.97
CA TYR A 207 -10.66 -6.77 13.61
C TYR A 207 -10.63 -8.11 14.33
N GLY A 208 -9.57 -8.88 14.06
CA GLY A 208 -9.36 -10.17 14.70
C GLY A 208 -10.45 -11.19 14.40
N ASP A 209 -11.17 -11.05 13.28
CA ASP A 209 -12.24 -11.98 12.89
C ASP A 209 -11.71 -13.38 12.53
N GLY A 210 -10.39 -13.55 12.39
CA GLY A 210 -9.74 -14.82 12.09
C GLY A 210 -9.72 -15.15 10.60
N ASN A 211 -10.17 -14.23 9.74
CA ASN A 211 -10.01 -14.37 8.31
C ASN A 211 -8.54 -14.16 7.94
N PRO A 212 -7.86 -15.14 7.31
CA PRO A 212 -6.44 -15.00 6.97
C PRO A 212 -6.20 -14.10 5.75
N LEU A 213 -7.25 -13.67 5.06
CA LEU A 213 -7.15 -12.77 3.92
C LEU A 213 -6.86 -11.33 4.35
N ALA A 214 -6.11 -10.61 3.53
CA ALA A 214 -6.07 -9.16 3.62
C ALA A 214 -7.48 -8.60 3.39
N VAL A 215 -7.81 -7.49 4.07
CA VAL A 215 -9.16 -6.90 4.07
C VAL A 215 -9.67 -6.61 2.66
N ILE A 216 -8.82 -6.10 1.76
CA ILE A 216 -9.24 -5.82 0.39
C ILE A 216 -9.61 -7.11 -0.36
N ASP A 217 -8.88 -8.20 -0.12
CA ASP A 217 -9.11 -9.49 -0.77
C ASP A 217 -10.35 -10.19 -0.20
N SER A 218 -10.57 -10.10 1.12
CA SER A 218 -11.79 -10.61 1.77
C SER A 218 -13.05 -9.86 1.31
N GLU A 219 -12.94 -8.55 1.09
CA GLU A 219 -14.06 -7.67 0.70
C GLU A 219 -14.30 -7.64 -0.83
N MET A 220 -13.46 -8.30 -1.62
CA MET A 220 -13.54 -8.24 -3.08
C MET A 220 -14.91 -8.71 -3.65
N PRO A 221 -15.53 -9.81 -3.18
CA PRO A 221 -16.85 -10.20 -3.69
C PRO A 221 -17.92 -9.14 -3.44
N GLU A 222 -17.98 -8.57 -2.24
CA GLU A 222 -18.95 -7.54 -1.88
C GLU A 222 -18.69 -6.25 -2.66
N THR A 223 -17.43 -5.86 -2.83
CA THR A 223 -17.02 -4.73 -3.67
C THR A 223 -17.51 -4.90 -5.10
N LEU A 224 -17.24 -6.07 -5.71
CA LEU A 224 -17.66 -6.35 -7.09
C LEU A 224 -19.18 -6.45 -7.22
N ARG A 225 -19.87 -7.00 -6.21
CA ARG A 225 -21.34 -7.06 -6.17
C ARG A 225 -21.96 -5.66 -6.17
N ARG A 226 -21.47 -4.78 -5.29
CA ARG A 226 -21.96 -3.38 -5.19
C ARG A 226 -21.72 -2.59 -6.47
N LEU A 227 -20.62 -2.88 -7.16
CA LEU A 227 -20.29 -2.29 -8.47
C LEU A 227 -20.99 -2.97 -9.64
N LYS A 228 -21.85 -3.99 -9.40
CA LYS A 228 -22.55 -4.77 -10.42
C LYS A 228 -21.62 -5.48 -11.40
N LEU A 229 -20.40 -5.81 -10.96
CA LEU A 229 -19.39 -6.55 -11.72
C LEU A 229 -19.39 -8.06 -11.40
N TRP A 230 -20.11 -8.45 -10.35
CA TRP A 230 -20.32 -9.83 -9.94
C TRP A 230 -21.71 -9.97 -9.31
N GLN A 231 -22.28 -11.17 -9.34
CA GLN A 231 -23.56 -11.48 -8.72
C GLN A 231 -23.55 -12.87 -8.10
N PRO A 232 -24.35 -13.12 -7.02
CA PRO A 232 -24.51 -14.45 -6.45
C PRO A 232 -24.88 -15.49 -7.51
N GLY A 233 -24.25 -16.66 -7.45
CA GLY A 233 -24.41 -17.73 -8.44
C GLY A 233 -23.32 -17.75 -9.52
N SER A 234 -22.64 -16.62 -9.77
CA SER A 234 -21.43 -16.60 -10.60
C SER A 234 -20.23 -17.18 -9.87
N PRO A 235 -19.17 -17.65 -10.58
CA PRO A 235 -17.92 -18.06 -9.95
C PRO A 235 -17.40 -17.00 -8.98
N LEU A 236 -16.97 -17.40 -7.78
CA LEU A 236 -16.48 -16.48 -6.77
C LEU A 236 -15.24 -15.73 -7.27
N PRO A 237 -15.15 -14.41 -7.07
CA PRO A 237 -13.93 -13.68 -7.35
C PRO A 237 -12.89 -14.06 -6.28
N LEU A 238 -11.80 -14.66 -6.73
CA LEU A 238 -10.71 -15.12 -5.88
C LEU A 238 -9.51 -14.17 -5.97
N PRO A 239 -8.73 -14.02 -4.89
CA PRO A 239 -7.45 -13.35 -4.95
C PRO A 239 -6.45 -14.11 -5.83
N GLU A 240 -5.34 -13.47 -6.14
CA GLU A 240 -4.31 -14.05 -7.02
C GLU A 240 -3.55 -15.19 -6.37
N HIS A 241 -3.40 -15.13 -5.05
CA HIS A 241 -2.75 -16.16 -4.26
C HIS A 241 -3.73 -17.32 -3.98
N PRO A 242 -3.22 -18.52 -3.62
CA PRO A 242 -4.07 -19.65 -3.31
C PRO A 242 -5.16 -19.31 -2.28
N CYS A 243 -6.39 -19.69 -2.59
CA CYS A 243 -7.56 -19.54 -1.72
C CYS A 243 -8.22 -20.92 -1.54
N PRO A 244 -7.79 -21.73 -0.56
CA PRO A 244 -8.37 -23.04 -0.33
C PRO A 244 -9.81 -22.91 0.20
N ARG A 245 -10.72 -23.73 -0.37
CA ARG A 245 -12.15 -23.82 0.02
C ARG A 245 -12.82 -22.44 0.10
N PRO A 246 -12.85 -21.68 -0.99
CA PRO A 246 -13.43 -20.34 -1.01
C PRO A 246 -14.92 -20.40 -0.65
N ARG A 247 -15.33 -19.55 0.27
CA ARG A 247 -16.75 -19.40 0.66
C ARG A 247 -17.05 -17.98 1.09
N LEU A 248 -18.32 -17.60 1.03
CA LEU A 248 -18.80 -16.34 1.58
C LEU A 248 -19.35 -16.55 2.98
N VAL A 249 -18.91 -15.74 3.94
CA VAL A 249 -19.52 -15.60 5.26
C VAL A 249 -19.94 -14.14 5.39
N ALA A 250 -21.25 -13.89 5.49
CA ALA A 250 -21.81 -12.53 5.49
C ALA A 250 -21.30 -11.64 4.33
N GLN A 251 -21.19 -12.20 3.11
CA GLN A 251 -20.67 -11.56 1.89
C GLN A 251 -19.15 -11.30 1.86
N VAL A 252 -18.40 -11.69 2.89
CA VAL A 252 -16.95 -11.63 2.94
C VAL A 252 -16.36 -12.94 2.44
N LEU A 253 -15.30 -12.90 1.62
CA LEU A 253 -14.56 -14.08 1.19
C LEU A 253 -13.73 -14.64 2.32
N TRP A 254 -13.78 -15.97 2.47
CA TRP A 254 -12.93 -16.72 3.38
C TRP A 254 -12.20 -17.83 2.62
N CYS A 255 -10.92 -18.00 2.93
CA CYS A 255 -10.06 -19.05 2.40
C CYS A 255 -9.46 -19.83 3.58
N THR A 256 -10.05 -20.95 3.97
CA THR A 256 -9.62 -21.67 5.20
C THR A 256 -9.53 -23.19 5.03
N TYR A 257 -8.55 -23.77 5.73
CA TYR A 257 -8.45 -25.19 6.02
C TYR A 257 -7.89 -25.38 7.44
N PRO A 258 -8.61 -25.99 8.41
CA PRO A 258 -10.04 -26.37 8.44
C PRO A 258 -10.98 -25.15 8.58
N PRO A 259 -12.31 -25.30 8.43
CA PRO A 259 -13.24 -24.19 8.52
C PRO A 259 -13.11 -23.44 9.85
N ALA A 260 -13.07 -22.11 9.79
CA ALA A 260 -13.22 -21.26 10.97
C ALA A 260 -14.51 -21.65 11.72
N THR A 261 -14.35 -21.96 13.01
CA THR A 261 -15.47 -22.10 13.94
C THR A 261 -16.19 -20.75 13.98
N PRO A 262 -17.51 -20.70 13.76
CA PRO A 262 -18.23 -19.43 13.82
C PRO A 262 -17.99 -18.76 15.18
N PRO A 263 -17.85 -17.42 15.22
CA PRO A 263 -17.80 -16.70 16.49
C PRO A 263 -19.06 -17.03 17.30
N ARG A 264 -18.87 -17.30 18.59
CA ARG A 264 -19.96 -17.55 19.55
C ARG A 264 -20.76 -16.29 19.80
#